data_AF-A0AAU6WDV1-F1
#
_entry.id   AF-A0AAU6WDV1-F1
#
_cell.length_a   1.000
_cell.length_b   1.000
_cell.length_c   1.000
_cell.angle_alpha   90.00
_cell.angle_beta   90.00
_cell.angle_gamma   90.00
#
_symmetry.space_group_name_H-M   'P 1'
#
loop_
_entity.id
_entity.type
_entity.pdbx_description
1 polymer ?
#
loop_
_entity_poly.entity_id
_entity_poly.type
_entity_poly.pdbx_seq_one_letter_code
_entity_poly.pdbx_strand_id
1 'polypeptide(L)'
;MASKSSPEATVYVVWGEQSSPYPDLEHFEPIIGIVVTEQECIALEEKYPHVNVSWEERKVSDAQKGVITTALPLYLTHTTLEQYDVDNEGNLLFGIMDFPRPSGLYFTREAAEHEAPDEYLHLVRIGEIDLHGVGELLD
;
A
#
# COMPACT_ATOMS: atom_id res chain seq x y z
N MET A 1 -33.67 -15.83 2.96
CA MET A 1 -33.42 -14.46 2.50
C MET A 1 -32.01 -14.45 1.94
N ALA A 2 -31.83 -14.27 0.64
CA ALA A 2 -30.51 -14.21 0.04
C ALA A 2 -29.92 -12.83 0.33
N SER A 3 -28.94 -12.76 1.25
CA SER A 3 -28.10 -11.59 1.41
C SER A 3 -27.36 -11.38 0.09
N LYS A 4 -27.81 -10.42 -0.72
CA LYS A 4 -27.03 -9.89 -1.84
C LYS A 4 -25.81 -9.23 -1.23
N SER A 5 -24.70 -9.97 -1.12
CA SER A 5 -23.39 -9.38 -0.90
C SER A 5 -23.17 -8.38 -2.04
N SER A 6 -23.02 -7.12 -1.66
CA SER A 6 -22.48 -6.13 -2.59
C SER A 6 -21.07 -6.59 -2.97
N PRO A 7 -20.62 -6.35 -4.21
CA PRO A 7 -19.25 -6.67 -4.58
C PRO A 7 -18.30 -5.95 -3.62
N GLU A 8 -17.39 -6.71 -3.02
CA GLU A 8 -16.32 -6.17 -2.18
C GLU A 8 -15.53 -5.16 -3.02
N ALA A 9 -15.20 -4.02 -2.44
CA ALA A 9 -14.52 -2.96 -3.18
C ALA A 9 -13.06 -3.38 -3.42
N THR A 10 -12.57 -3.22 -4.66
CA THR A 10 -11.20 -3.60 -5.04
C THR A 10 -10.36 -2.38 -5.38
N VAL A 11 -9.06 -2.48 -5.08
CA VAL A 11 -8.02 -1.50 -5.42
C VAL A 11 -6.82 -2.23 -5.98
N TYR A 12 -5.91 -1.50 -6.58
CA TYR A 12 -4.62 -2.02 -7.04
C TYR A 12 -3.52 -1.44 -6.18
N VAL A 13 -2.76 -2.32 -5.55
CA VAL A 13 -1.52 -1.94 -4.86
C VAL A 13 -0.41 -1.91 -5.89
N VAL A 14 0.34 -0.82 -5.95
CA VAL A 14 1.40 -0.61 -6.94
C VAL A 14 2.73 -0.52 -6.23
N TRP A 15 3.70 -1.29 -6.71
CA TRP A 15 5.09 -1.27 -6.27
C TRP A 15 5.99 -0.79 -7.41
N GLY A 16 7.16 -0.25 -7.05
CA GLY A 16 8.17 0.16 -8.04
C GLY A 16 9.55 -0.25 -7.59
N GLU A 17 10.20 -1.12 -8.33
CA GLU A 17 11.55 -1.61 -8.00
C GLU A 17 12.58 -0.48 -8.03
N GLN A 18 13.42 -0.46 -6.99
CA GLN A 18 14.47 0.52 -6.83
C GLN A 18 15.78 -0.16 -6.46
N SER A 19 16.90 0.43 -6.88
CA SER A 19 18.21 0.06 -6.36
C SER A 19 18.23 0.31 -4.87
N SER A 20 18.60 -0.70 -4.10
CA SER A 20 18.67 -0.55 -2.66
C SER A 20 19.88 0.30 -2.27
N PRO A 21 19.74 1.20 -1.28
CA PRO A 21 20.87 1.93 -0.71
C PRO A 21 21.76 1.04 0.16
N TYR A 22 21.35 -0.20 0.45
CA TYR A 22 22.09 -1.16 1.26
C TYR A 22 22.99 -2.06 0.41
N PRO A 23 24.22 -2.35 0.88
CA PRO A 23 25.13 -3.24 0.18
C PRO A 23 24.69 -4.71 0.19
N ASP A 24 23.84 -5.10 1.15
CA ASP A 24 23.41 -6.49 1.35
C ASP A 24 22.09 -6.83 0.62
N LEU A 25 21.44 -5.82 0.03
CA LEU A 25 20.19 -5.96 -0.73
C LEU A 25 20.37 -5.27 -2.07
N GLU A 26 20.24 -5.98 -3.19
CA GLU A 26 20.44 -5.37 -4.52
C GLU A 26 19.27 -4.43 -4.88
N HIS A 27 18.04 -4.82 -4.53
CA HIS A 27 16.82 -4.10 -4.90
C HIS A 27 15.76 -4.18 -3.80
N PHE A 28 14.89 -3.17 -3.74
CA PHE A 28 13.69 -3.17 -2.90
C PHE A 28 12.50 -2.62 -3.68
N GLU A 29 11.28 -3.00 -3.29
CA GLU A 29 10.05 -2.66 -4.00
C GLU A 29 9.04 -1.98 -3.04
N PRO A 30 9.15 -0.67 -2.77
CA PRO A 30 8.18 0.03 -1.93
C PRO A 30 6.80 0.07 -2.58
N ILE A 31 5.73 0.19 -1.76
CA ILE A 31 4.41 0.57 -2.28
C ILE A 31 4.50 2.02 -2.74
N ILE A 32 4.38 2.26 -4.04
CA ILE A 32 4.47 3.60 -4.64
C ILE A 32 3.10 4.24 -4.90
N GLY A 33 2.02 3.49 -4.65
CA GLY A 33 0.66 3.99 -4.80
C GLY A 33 -0.43 2.94 -4.59
N ILE A 34 -1.65 3.44 -4.37
CA ILE A 34 -2.89 2.65 -4.40
C ILE A 34 -3.84 3.30 -5.41
N VAL A 35 -4.26 2.58 -6.45
CA VAL A 35 -5.17 3.11 -7.49
C VAL A 35 -6.43 2.26 -7.61
N VAL A 36 -7.45 2.76 -8.30
CA VAL A 36 -8.78 2.11 -8.35
C VAL A 36 -9.06 1.40 -9.68
N THR A 37 -8.24 1.65 -10.69
CA THR A 37 -8.38 1.01 -12.01
C THR A 37 -7.06 0.45 -12.54
N GLU A 38 -7.16 -0.63 -13.30
CA GLU A 38 -6.03 -1.20 -14.04
C GLU A 38 -5.43 -0.19 -15.04
N GLN A 39 -6.24 0.69 -15.63
CA GLN A 39 -5.75 1.74 -16.52
C GLN A 39 -4.80 2.72 -15.83
N GLU A 40 -5.02 3.02 -14.55
CA GLU A 40 -4.10 3.86 -13.77
C GLU A 40 -2.77 3.14 -13.53
N CYS A 41 -2.78 1.82 -13.29
CA CYS A 41 -1.56 1.02 -13.19
C CYS A 41 -0.74 1.08 -14.49
N ILE A 42 -1.38 0.83 -15.63
CA ILE A 42 -0.75 0.90 -16.96
C ILE A 42 -0.19 2.31 -17.21
N ALA A 43 -0.94 3.36 -16.84
CA ALA A 43 -0.47 4.73 -16.99
C ALA A 43 0.77 5.03 -16.11
N LEU A 44 0.91 4.37 -14.96
CA LEU A 44 2.11 4.48 -14.10
C LEU A 44 3.32 3.78 -14.73
N GLU A 45 3.14 2.58 -15.30
CA GLU A 45 4.18 1.88 -16.06
C GLU A 45 4.70 2.74 -17.22
N GLU A 46 3.80 3.35 -18.00
CA GLU A 46 4.16 4.21 -19.12
C GLU A 46 4.82 5.52 -18.68
N LYS A 47 4.39 6.08 -17.54
CA LYS A 47 4.91 7.35 -17.00
C LYS A 47 6.32 7.19 -16.42
N TYR A 48 6.63 6.02 -15.86
CA TYR A 48 7.91 5.75 -15.21
C TYR A 48 8.65 4.56 -15.86
N PRO A 49 9.04 4.67 -17.14
CA PRO A 49 9.63 3.54 -17.89
C PRO A 49 11.02 3.13 -17.41
N HIS A 50 11.60 3.84 -16.44
CA HIS A 50 12.89 3.57 -15.82
C HIS A 50 12.76 2.86 -14.47
N VAL A 51 11.53 2.65 -14.00
CA VAL A 51 11.20 1.91 -12.78
C VAL A 51 10.49 0.63 -13.21
N ASN A 52 10.86 -0.51 -12.65
CA ASN A 52 10.09 -1.74 -12.86
C ASN A 52 8.84 -1.68 -11.98
N VAL A 53 7.75 -1.17 -12.54
CA VAL A 53 6.47 -1.03 -11.85
C VAL A 53 5.72 -2.37 -11.88
N SER A 54 5.23 -2.81 -10.74
CA SER A 54 4.39 -4.01 -10.60
C SER A 54 3.16 -3.70 -9.77
N TRP A 55 2.08 -4.47 -9.93
CA TRP A 55 0.83 -4.23 -9.21
C TRP A 55 -0.01 -5.49 -9.02
N GLU A 56 -0.87 -5.47 -8.00
CA GLU A 56 -1.77 -6.58 -7.64
C GLU A 56 -3.15 -6.02 -7.28
N GLU A 57 -4.21 -6.64 -7.80
CA GLU A 57 -5.57 -6.35 -7.35
C GLU A 57 -5.80 -6.92 -5.95
N ARG A 58 -6.28 -6.08 -5.04
CA ARG A 58 -6.60 -6.44 -3.66
C ARG A 58 -8.01 -6.03 -3.32
N LYS A 59 -8.66 -6.87 -2.50
CA LYS A 59 -9.95 -6.56 -1.90
C LYS A 59 -9.75 -5.70 -0.66
N VAL A 60 -10.63 -4.73 -0.48
CA VAL A 60 -10.71 -3.92 0.73
C VAL A 60 -11.77 -4.51 1.65
N SER A 61 -11.33 -4.96 2.81
CA SER A 61 -12.17 -5.45 3.90
C SER A 61 -12.97 -4.32 4.52
N ASP A 62 -14.18 -4.64 4.99
CA ASP A 62 -15.14 -3.68 5.55
C ASP A 62 -15.43 -2.48 4.62
N ALA A 63 -15.46 -2.74 3.32
CA ALA A 63 -16.01 -1.79 2.35
C ALA A 63 -17.47 -1.50 2.69
N GLN A 64 -17.72 -0.41 3.43
CA GLN A 64 -19.04 0.19 3.48
C GLN A 64 -19.51 0.37 2.04
N LYS A 65 -20.83 0.22 1.80
CA LYS A 65 -21.46 0.40 0.48
C LYS A 65 -21.23 1.83 -0.02
N GLY A 66 -20.07 2.08 -0.58
CA GLY A 66 -19.57 3.38 -0.96
C GLY A 66 -18.67 3.22 -2.18
N VAL A 67 -18.72 4.23 -3.04
CA VAL A 67 -17.82 4.31 -4.20
C VAL A 67 -16.42 4.61 -3.67
N ILE A 68 -15.44 3.77 -4.00
CA ILE A 68 -14.04 4.11 -3.74
C ILE A 68 -13.73 5.36 -4.57
N THR A 69 -13.30 6.42 -3.90
CA THR A 69 -12.90 7.66 -4.55
C THR A 69 -11.45 7.97 -4.21
N THR A 70 -10.79 8.75 -5.07
CA THR A 70 -9.45 9.25 -4.81
C THR A 70 -9.43 10.10 -3.54
N ALA A 71 -8.27 10.13 -2.87
CA ALA A 71 -8.00 10.75 -1.58
C ALA A 71 -8.65 10.10 -0.33
N LEU A 72 -9.41 9.00 -0.49
CA LEU A 72 -9.86 8.21 0.66
C LEU A 72 -8.67 7.56 1.38
N PRO A 73 -8.66 7.59 2.73
CA PRO A 73 -7.67 6.85 3.51
C PRO A 73 -7.94 5.35 3.40
N LEU A 74 -6.85 4.59 3.38
CA LEU A 74 -6.82 3.14 3.38
C LEU A 74 -5.77 2.70 4.41
N TYR A 75 -6.14 1.75 5.26
CA TYR A 75 -5.29 1.18 6.30
C TYR A 75 -4.83 -0.19 5.83
N LEU A 76 -3.52 -0.32 5.62
CA LEU A 76 -2.85 -1.54 5.23
C LEU A 76 -2.26 -2.19 6.49
N THR A 77 -2.44 -3.49 6.64
CA THR A 77 -1.82 -4.27 7.72
C THR A 77 -0.62 -5.03 7.19
N HIS A 78 0.44 -5.13 7.99
CA HIS A 78 1.67 -5.81 7.62
C HIS A 78 2.18 -6.70 8.76
N THR A 79 2.48 -7.96 8.45
CA THR A 79 3.02 -8.93 9.41
C THR A 79 4.49 -8.70 9.76
N THR A 80 5.23 -8.04 8.88
CA THR A 80 6.65 -7.74 9.04
C THR A 80 6.89 -6.29 8.70
N LEU A 81 7.74 -5.63 9.46
CA LEU A 81 8.13 -4.27 9.17
C LEU A 81 9.53 -4.08 9.72
N GLU A 82 10.52 -4.02 8.84
CA GLU A 82 11.86 -3.63 9.23
C GLU A 82 12.07 -2.14 8.90
N GLN A 83 12.57 -1.42 9.89
CA GLN A 83 13.01 -0.03 9.74
C GLN A 83 14.12 -0.01 8.68
N TYR A 84 13.98 0.82 7.64
CA TYR A 84 15.02 0.93 6.61
C TYR A 84 15.94 2.11 6.88
N ASP A 85 15.42 3.31 7.09
CA ASP A 85 16.26 4.50 7.14
C ASP A 85 15.78 5.49 8.21
N VAL A 86 16.50 6.59 8.33
CA VAL A 86 16.11 7.79 9.05
C VAL A 86 16.33 8.94 8.10
N ASP A 87 15.28 9.71 7.77
CA ASP A 87 15.43 10.82 6.84
C ASP A 87 16.40 11.90 7.36
N ASN A 88 16.69 12.90 6.52
CA ASN A 88 17.59 14.01 6.89
C ASN A 88 17.09 14.84 8.09
N GLU A 89 15.85 14.63 8.53
CA GLU A 89 15.21 15.32 9.66
C GLU A 89 15.14 14.44 10.92
N GLY A 90 15.56 13.17 10.86
CA GLY A 90 15.56 12.26 11.99
C GLY A 90 14.31 11.38 12.10
N ASN A 91 13.41 11.40 11.12
CA ASN A 91 12.21 10.57 11.13
C ASN A 91 12.53 9.16 10.68
N LEU A 92 12.01 8.16 11.41
CA LEU A 92 12.15 6.77 11.04
C LEU A 92 11.45 6.52 9.71
N LEU A 93 12.21 6.09 8.72
CA LEU A 93 11.71 5.61 7.45
C LEU A 93 11.59 4.09 7.55
N PHE A 94 10.39 3.58 7.30
CA PHE A 94 10.07 2.16 7.43
C PHE A 94 9.82 1.55 6.06
N GLY A 95 10.45 0.42 5.76
CA GLY A 95 10.59 0.04 4.34
C GLY A 95 11.45 -1.16 4.00
N ILE A 96 12.07 -1.85 4.96
CA ILE A 96 12.51 -3.22 4.69
C ILE A 96 11.30 -4.13 4.99
N MET A 97 10.45 -4.22 3.99
CA MET A 97 9.97 -5.52 3.58
C MET A 97 10.53 -5.64 2.18
N ASP A 98 11.39 -6.61 1.89
CA ASP A 98 11.89 -6.85 0.52
C ASP A 98 10.74 -6.84 -0.51
N PHE A 99 9.54 -7.23 -0.04
CA PHE A 99 8.27 -7.05 -0.71
C PHE A 99 7.18 -6.66 0.31
N PRO A 100 6.79 -5.38 0.46
CA PRO A 100 5.75 -4.92 1.37
C PRO A 100 4.37 -5.32 0.82
N ARG A 101 4.06 -6.61 0.92
CA ARG A 101 2.72 -7.16 0.63
C ARG A 101 1.84 -6.91 1.85
N PRO A 102 0.82 -6.05 1.75
CA PRO A 102 -0.14 -5.91 2.84
C PRO A 102 -0.85 -7.23 3.06
N SER A 103 -0.96 -7.69 4.30
CA SER A 103 -1.76 -8.85 4.67
C SER A 103 -3.26 -8.57 4.49
N GLY A 104 -3.67 -7.33 4.74
CA GLY A 104 -5.05 -6.84 4.67
C GLY A 104 -5.13 -5.35 4.35
N LEU A 105 -6.28 -4.94 3.80
CA LEU A 105 -6.60 -3.56 3.42
C LEU A 105 -7.98 -3.21 4.02
N TYR A 106 -8.11 -2.04 4.64
CA TYR A 106 -9.30 -1.64 5.39
C TYR A 106 -9.61 -0.15 5.19
N PHE A 107 -10.88 0.25 5.21
CA PHE A 107 -11.26 1.67 5.14
C PHE A 107 -11.21 2.40 6.49
N THR A 108 -11.16 1.66 7.59
CA THR A 108 -11.15 2.22 8.95
C THR A 108 -9.98 1.63 9.74
N ARG A 109 -9.41 2.44 10.62
CA ARG A 109 -8.36 2.01 11.56
C ARG A 109 -8.92 0.92 12.48
N GLU A 110 -10.14 1.11 12.95
CA GLU A 110 -10.80 0.20 13.89
C GLU A 110 -11.00 -1.20 13.30
N ALA A 111 -11.34 -1.32 12.01
CA ALA A 111 -11.44 -2.62 11.36
C ALA A 111 -10.07 -3.29 11.20
N ALA A 112 -9.04 -2.52 10.85
CA ALA A 112 -7.67 -3.03 10.73
C ALA A 112 -7.14 -3.53 12.08
N GLU A 113 -7.30 -2.75 13.14
CA GLU A 113 -6.90 -3.12 14.51
C GLU A 113 -7.72 -4.30 15.05
N HIS A 114 -8.99 -4.43 14.67
CA HIS A 114 -9.81 -5.55 15.11
C HIS A 114 -9.40 -6.87 14.45
N GLU A 115 -9.16 -6.85 13.14
CA GLU A 115 -8.88 -8.05 12.34
C GLU A 115 -7.39 -8.46 12.40
N ALA A 116 -6.49 -7.50 12.60
CA ALA A 116 -5.04 -7.71 12.66
C ALA A 116 -4.40 -6.89 13.81
N PRO A 117 -4.73 -7.19 15.07
CA PRO A 117 -4.30 -6.41 16.25
C PRO A 117 -2.80 -6.45 16.53
N ASP A 118 -2.10 -7.47 16.03
CA ASP A 118 -0.66 -7.69 16.25
C ASP A 118 0.18 -7.27 15.03
N GLU A 119 -0.43 -6.63 14.04
CA GLU A 119 0.23 -6.23 12.79
C GLU A 119 0.48 -4.72 12.73
N TYR A 120 1.48 -4.33 11.95
CA TYR A 120 1.80 -2.93 11.73
C TYR A 120 0.73 -2.29 10.83
N LEU A 121 0.35 -1.06 11.19
CA LEU A 121 -0.61 -0.29 10.42
C LEU A 121 0.08 0.75 9.55
N HIS A 122 -0.31 0.78 8.29
CA HIS A 122 0.19 1.68 7.28
C HIS A 122 -0.98 2.45 6.66
N LEU A 123 -1.04 3.75 6.90
CA LEU A 123 -2.04 4.65 6.34
C LEU A 123 -1.60 5.17 4.98
N VAL A 124 -2.37 4.88 3.94
CA VAL A 124 -2.15 5.37 2.57
C VAL A 124 -3.40 6.09 2.08
N ARG A 125 -3.26 7.06 1.18
CA ARG A 125 -4.40 7.66 0.46
C ARG A 125 -4.49 7.14 -0.96
N ILE A 126 -5.71 6.78 -1.37
CA ILE A 126 -5.96 6.30 -2.74
C ILE A 126 -5.67 7.41 -3.75
N GLY A 127 -4.90 7.10 -4.79
CA GLY A 127 -4.47 8.02 -5.83
C GLY A 127 -3.25 8.86 -5.46
N GLU A 128 -2.72 8.72 -4.23
CA GLU A 128 -1.39 9.24 -3.88
C GLU A 128 -0.32 8.39 -4.55
N ILE A 129 0.66 9.04 -5.18
CA ILE A 129 1.76 8.41 -5.92
C ILE A 129 3.07 9.06 -5.51
N ASP A 130 4.00 8.27 -4.97
CA ASP A 130 5.37 8.66 -4.67
C ASP A 130 6.29 7.47 -4.98
N LEU A 131 7.30 7.70 -5.82
CA LEU A 131 8.24 6.64 -6.16
C LEU A 131 9.05 6.21 -4.93
N HIS A 132 9.31 7.09 -3.96
CA HIS A 132 10.06 6.74 -2.76
C HIS A 132 9.24 5.93 -1.74
N GLY A 133 7.96 5.70 -2.01
CA GLY A 133 7.01 5.05 -1.12
C GLY A 133 5.93 6.01 -0.66
N VAL A 134 4.69 5.55 -0.62
CA VAL A 134 3.55 6.31 -0.11
C VAL A 134 3.16 5.89 1.28
N GLY A 135 2.55 6.83 2.02
CA GLY A 135 1.88 6.57 3.29
C GLY A 135 2.74 6.76 4.54
N GLU A 136 2.08 6.58 5.68
CA GLU A 136 2.63 6.77 7.02
C GLU A 136 2.36 5.53 7.85
N LEU A 137 3.38 5.06 8.58
CA LEU A 137 3.14 4.02 9.59
C LEU A 137 2.57 4.62 10.86
N LEU A 138 1.57 3.93 11.40
CA LEU A 138 0.91 4.31 12.63
C LEU A 138 1.48 3.52 13.81
N ASP A 139 1.79 4.24 14.89
CA ASP A 139 2.08 3.68 16.21
C ASP A 139 0.82 3.07 16.89
#